data_AF-A0A7V5DTE2-F1
#
_entry.id   AF-A0A7V5DTE2-F1
#
_cell.length_a   1.000
_cell.length_b   1.000
_cell.length_c   1.000
_cell.angle_alpha   90.00
_cell.angle_beta   90.00
_cell.angle_gamma   90.00
#
_symmetry.space_group_name_H-M   'P 1'
#
loop_
_entity.id
_entity.type
_entity.pdbx_description
1 polymer ?
#
loop_
_entity_poly.entity_id
_entity_poly.type
_entity_poly.pdbx_seq_one_letter_code
_entity_poly.pdbx_strand_id
1 'polypeptide(L)'
;MRKLILGIVLLTILAGFPIHSSAGVDIQVSIPLPPPIVFHAPPEVIVIPETYVYVVPEIDIELYFWNGWWWYLWEGRWYRSRHYHKDWVYYNGVPIFYFDIDPGWRRYYIERHWYGYPWHYERIPYKKLQQNWKNWQDTRYWEKRRVWYVEGYRPRPLEYKEELRRQREQEYYRKPEVQKHEQWKRVQKSMEMQRSTQTQTLRQEHEERKPQALPSYPSQPSHGKNGKRDTEGRNRK
;
A
#
# COMPACT_ATOMS: atom_id res chain seq x y z
N MET A 1 -80.00 16.81 -16.46
CA MET A 1 -79.93 18.17 -15.89
C MET A 1 -78.72 18.27 -14.98
N ARG A 2 -77.94 19.34 -15.12
CA ARG A 2 -76.66 19.60 -14.42
C ARG A 2 -76.90 19.99 -12.96
N LYS A 3 -75.95 19.67 -12.07
CA LYS A 3 -75.46 20.53 -10.98
C LYS A 3 -74.17 19.95 -10.38
N LEU A 4 -73.12 20.76 -10.47
CA LEU A 4 -71.81 20.59 -9.82
C LEU A 4 -71.95 20.86 -8.31
N ILE A 5 -71.26 20.08 -7.47
CA ILE A 5 -70.75 20.57 -6.18
C ILE A 5 -69.29 20.12 -6.08
N LEU A 6 -68.39 21.09 -6.23
CA LEU A 6 -67.01 21.07 -5.74
C LEU A 6 -67.05 21.12 -4.20
N GLY A 7 -66.22 20.34 -3.52
CA GLY A 7 -66.10 20.39 -2.06
C GLY A 7 -64.91 19.60 -1.52
N ILE A 8 -63.77 20.28 -1.44
CA ILE A 8 -62.48 19.90 -0.85
C ILE A 8 -62.61 19.14 0.49
N VAL A 9 -62.06 17.93 0.58
CA VAL A 9 -61.28 17.48 1.75
C VAL A 9 -60.05 16.72 1.23
N LEU A 10 -59.02 17.51 0.95
CA LEU A 10 -57.62 17.10 1.01
C LEU A 10 -57.32 16.70 2.46
N LEU A 11 -56.31 15.82 2.64
CA LEU A 11 -55.58 15.56 3.88
C LEU A 11 -56.00 14.30 4.66
N THR A 12 -55.33 13.18 4.37
CA THR A 12 -54.57 12.35 5.33
C THR A 12 -54.21 10.98 4.71
N ILE A 13 -53.45 10.98 3.62
CA ILE A 13 -52.62 9.80 3.34
C ILE A 13 -51.40 9.93 4.25
N LEU A 14 -51.42 9.10 5.28
CA LEU A 14 -50.35 8.86 6.23
C LEU A 14 -49.11 8.43 5.44
N ALA A 15 -48.29 9.39 5.02
CA ALA A 15 -46.97 9.13 4.48
C ALA A 15 -46.09 8.66 5.65
N GLY A 16 -46.18 7.37 5.97
CA GLY A 16 -45.12 6.69 6.69
C GLY A 16 -43.87 6.76 5.84
N PHE A 17 -43.04 7.78 6.07
CA PHE A 17 -41.69 7.77 5.55
C PHE A 17 -41.01 6.54 6.15
N PRO A 18 -40.57 5.56 5.33
CA PRO A 18 -39.67 4.55 5.87
C PRO A 18 -38.45 5.31 6.34
N ILE A 19 -38.25 5.37 7.65
CA ILE A 19 -36.96 5.71 8.23
C ILE A 19 -36.05 4.62 7.69
N HIS A 20 -35.30 4.94 6.63
CA HIS A 20 -34.23 4.10 6.15
C HIS A 20 -33.21 4.06 7.28
N SER A 21 -33.37 3.10 8.18
CA SER A 21 -32.31 2.61 9.04
C SER A 21 -31.23 2.12 8.09
N SER A 22 -30.23 2.98 7.85
CA SER A 22 -28.97 2.54 7.30
C SER A 22 -28.34 1.68 8.39
N ALA A 23 -28.69 0.39 8.42
CA ALA A 23 -27.90 -0.59 9.12
C ALA A 23 -26.49 -0.45 8.53
N GLY A 24 -25.59 0.19 9.28
CA GLY A 24 -24.19 0.31 8.93
C GLY A 24 -23.64 -1.10 8.92
N VAL A 25 -23.67 -1.74 7.76
CA VAL A 25 -22.97 -3.00 7.55
C VAL A 25 -21.49 -2.62 7.64
N ASP A 26 -20.88 -2.93 8.77
CA ASP A 26 -19.44 -2.83 8.98
C ASP A 26 -18.80 -3.95 8.14
N ILE A 27 -18.62 -3.68 6.84
CA ILE A 27 -17.92 -4.59 5.95
C ILE A 27 -16.44 -4.44 6.28
N GLN A 28 -15.94 -5.28 7.19
CA GLN A 28 -14.53 -5.38 7.48
C GLN A 28 -13.84 -6.09 6.29
N VAL A 29 -13.37 -5.31 5.31
CA VAL A 29 -12.74 -5.87 4.11
C VAL A 29 -11.30 -6.25 4.41
N SER A 30 -11.05 -7.54 4.67
CA SER A 30 -9.69 -8.07 4.79
C SER A 30 -9.04 -8.18 3.40
N ILE A 31 -7.83 -7.64 3.24
CA ILE A 31 -7.00 -7.89 2.05
C ILE A 31 -6.45 -9.32 2.16
N PRO A 32 -6.68 -10.20 1.18
CA PRO A 32 -6.16 -11.56 1.24
C PRO A 32 -4.63 -11.51 1.22
N LEU A 33 -4.00 -12.34 2.05
CA LEU A 33 -2.55 -12.54 2.03
C LEU A 33 -2.19 -13.65 1.04
N PRO A 34 -1.07 -13.52 0.32
CA PRO A 34 -0.60 -14.58 -0.54
C PRO A 34 -0.19 -15.81 0.29
N PRO A 35 -0.27 -17.02 -0.29
CA PRO A 35 0.20 -18.22 0.38
C PRO A 35 1.72 -18.14 0.64
N PRO A 36 2.22 -18.78 1.71
CA PRO A 36 3.66 -18.98 1.89
C PRO A 36 4.25 -19.74 0.71
N ILE A 37 5.47 -19.36 0.32
CA ILE A 37 6.18 -20.01 -0.78
C ILE A 37 7.09 -21.09 -0.18
N VAL A 38 6.95 -22.34 -0.63
CA VAL A 38 7.75 -23.44 -0.10
C VAL A 38 9.02 -23.59 -0.93
N PHE A 39 10.17 -23.59 -0.25
CA PHE A 39 11.46 -23.90 -0.84
C PHE A 39 12.10 -25.08 -0.10
N HIS A 40 12.71 -26.00 -0.84
CA HIS A 40 13.44 -27.13 -0.24
C HIS A 40 14.79 -26.71 0.37
N ALA A 41 15.34 -25.58 -0.08
CA ALA A 41 16.57 -24.96 0.42
C ALA A 41 16.49 -23.44 0.17
N PRO A 42 17.31 -22.61 0.84
CA PRO A 42 17.40 -21.19 0.52
C PRO A 42 17.66 -20.98 -0.98
N PRO A 43 16.88 -20.11 -1.67
CA PRO A 43 16.98 -19.99 -3.11
C PRO A 43 18.29 -19.34 -3.53
N GLU A 44 18.74 -19.70 -4.73
CA GLU A 44 19.76 -18.93 -5.45
C GLU A 44 19.06 -17.90 -6.33
N VAL A 45 19.68 -16.74 -6.47
CA VAL A 45 19.16 -15.68 -7.33
C VAL A 45 20.11 -15.39 -8.48
N ILE A 46 19.59 -14.75 -9.52
CA ILE A 46 20.39 -14.07 -10.54
C ILE A 46 20.03 -12.59 -10.55
N VAL A 47 20.98 -11.75 -10.95
CA VAL A 47 20.70 -10.32 -11.21
C VAL A 47 20.15 -10.16 -12.63
N ILE A 48 19.06 -9.41 -12.79
CA ILE A 48 18.55 -9.05 -14.12
C ILE A 48 19.43 -7.93 -14.68
N PRO A 49 20.05 -8.10 -15.87
CA PRO A 49 20.92 -7.08 -16.44
C PRO A 49 20.25 -5.71 -16.54
N GLU A 50 21.04 -4.66 -16.40
CA GLU A 50 20.58 -3.26 -16.39
C GLU A 50 19.71 -2.86 -15.20
N THR A 51 19.54 -3.77 -14.24
CA THR A 51 18.77 -3.55 -13.02
C THR A 51 19.54 -4.06 -11.81
N TYR A 52 19.28 -3.50 -10.63
CA TYR A 52 19.70 -4.11 -9.35
C TYR A 52 18.57 -4.96 -8.76
N VAL A 53 17.78 -5.59 -9.64
CA VAL A 53 16.73 -6.53 -9.27
C VAL A 53 17.27 -7.94 -9.40
N TYR A 54 16.96 -8.77 -8.41
CA TYR A 54 17.34 -10.16 -8.39
C TYR A 54 16.08 -11.02 -8.43
N VAL A 55 16.15 -12.16 -9.11
CA VAL A 55 15.03 -13.09 -9.29
C VAL A 55 15.45 -14.50 -8.96
N VAL A 56 14.47 -15.34 -8.61
CA VAL A 56 14.65 -16.79 -8.47
C VAL A 56 14.15 -17.45 -9.76
N PRO A 57 15.02 -17.88 -10.68
CA PRO A 57 14.58 -18.39 -11.98
C PRO A 57 13.94 -19.78 -11.92
N GLU A 58 14.10 -20.53 -10.83
CA GLU A 58 13.55 -21.88 -10.63
C GLU A 58 12.04 -21.92 -10.40
N ILE A 59 11.39 -20.77 -10.19
CA ILE A 59 9.99 -20.71 -9.77
C ILE A 59 9.14 -19.88 -10.74
N ASP A 60 7.95 -20.39 -11.00
CA ASP A 60 6.97 -19.77 -11.90
C ASP A 60 6.06 -18.76 -11.17
N ILE A 61 6.66 -17.95 -10.30
CA ILE A 61 5.97 -16.86 -9.60
C ILE A 61 6.71 -15.54 -9.76
N GLU A 62 5.99 -14.45 -9.60
CA GLU A 62 6.53 -13.10 -9.73
C GLU A 62 7.18 -12.63 -8.41
N LEU A 63 8.32 -13.25 -8.08
CA LEU A 63 9.13 -12.99 -6.88
C LEU A 63 10.44 -12.27 -7.24
N TYR A 64 10.64 -11.12 -6.61
CA TYR A 64 11.78 -10.23 -6.88
C TYR A 64 12.46 -9.82 -5.57
N PHE A 65 13.78 -9.68 -5.57
CA PHE A 65 14.49 -8.97 -4.53
C PHE A 65 14.99 -7.64 -5.06
N TRP A 66 14.62 -6.54 -4.39
CA TRP A 66 15.05 -5.20 -4.75
C TRP A 66 15.11 -4.30 -3.53
N ASN A 67 16.22 -3.56 -3.40
CA ASN A 67 16.46 -2.56 -2.36
C ASN A 67 16.21 -3.08 -0.93
N GLY A 68 16.67 -4.31 -0.65
CA GLY A 68 16.57 -4.93 0.67
C GLY A 68 15.21 -5.57 1.01
N TRP A 69 14.29 -5.64 0.05
CA TRP A 69 12.98 -6.26 0.21
C TRP A 69 12.75 -7.35 -0.82
N TRP A 70 12.08 -8.41 -0.40
CA TRP A 70 11.42 -9.34 -1.29
C TRP A 70 10.06 -8.76 -1.68
N TRP A 71 9.73 -8.83 -2.96
CA TRP A 71 8.51 -8.32 -3.56
C TRP A 71 7.82 -9.47 -4.26
N TYR A 72 6.55 -9.66 -3.96
CA TYR A 72 5.73 -10.70 -4.54
C TYR A 72 4.49 -10.08 -5.19
N LEU A 73 4.37 -10.24 -6.50
CA LEU A 73 3.15 -9.91 -7.23
C LEU A 73 2.24 -11.14 -7.23
N TRP A 74 1.09 -11.02 -6.56
CA TRP A 74 0.11 -12.08 -6.43
C TRP A 74 -1.29 -11.51 -6.68
N GLU A 75 -2.01 -12.09 -7.63
CA GLU A 75 -3.35 -11.65 -8.06
C GLU A 75 -3.46 -10.13 -8.36
N GLY A 76 -2.46 -9.56 -9.04
CA GLY A 76 -2.46 -8.13 -9.39
C GLY A 76 -2.15 -7.18 -8.22
N ARG A 77 -1.75 -7.72 -7.06
CA ARG A 77 -1.41 -6.96 -5.85
C ARG A 77 0.05 -7.18 -5.48
N TRP A 78 0.67 -6.11 -4.97
CA TRP A 78 2.04 -6.17 -4.49
C TRP A 78 2.09 -6.43 -3.00
N TYR A 79 2.96 -7.34 -2.63
CA TYR A 79 3.32 -7.62 -1.25
C TYR A 79 4.83 -7.52 -1.12
N ARG A 80 5.31 -7.20 0.07
CA ARG A 80 6.73 -7.22 0.37
C ARG A 80 7.05 -7.82 1.73
N SER A 81 8.23 -8.37 1.86
CA SER A 81 8.74 -8.96 3.09
C SER A 81 10.25 -8.83 3.19
N ARG A 82 10.79 -8.97 4.41
CA ARG A 82 12.23 -9.18 4.63
C ARG A 82 12.64 -10.63 4.37
N HIS A 83 11.69 -11.55 4.31
CA HIS A 83 11.87 -12.97 4.07
C HIS A 83 11.35 -13.35 2.67
N TYR A 84 12.04 -14.25 1.98
CA TYR A 84 11.68 -14.65 0.61
C TYR A 84 10.44 -15.55 0.51
N HIS A 85 9.93 -16.07 1.64
CA HIS A 85 8.90 -17.11 1.66
C HIS A 85 7.68 -16.81 2.52
N LYS A 86 7.71 -15.76 3.36
CA LYS A 86 6.69 -15.52 4.40
C LYS A 86 6.65 -14.06 4.84
N ASP A 87 5.76 -13.76 5.79
CA ASP A 87 5.59 -12.45 6.43
C ASP A 87 5.27 -11.34 5.41
N TRP A 88 4.47 -11.70 4.41
CA TRP A 88 4.06 -10.80 3.35
C TRP A 88 3.17 -9.68 3.90
N VAL A 89 3.55 -8.44 3.62
CA VAL A 89 2.76 -7.26 3.94
C VAL A 89 2.29 -6.62 2.65
N TYR A 90 1.00 -6.30 2.58
CA TYR A 90 0.42 -5.60 1.43
C TYR A 90 1.11 -4.24 1.19
N TYR A 91 1.43 -3.96 -0.06
CA TYR A 91 2.01 -2.71 -0.52
C TYR A 91 1.01 -1.98 -1.42
N ASN A 92 0.58 -0.79 -0.99
CA ASN A 92 -0.43 -0.01 -1.68
C ASN A 92 0.14 0.79 -2.86
N GLY A 93 0.68 0.10 -3.86
CA GLY A 93 1.27 0.72 -5.06
C GLY A 93 1.98 -0.31 -5.93
N VAL A 94 2.66 0.20 -6.97
CA VAL A 94 3.52 -0.60 -7.84
C VAL A 94 4.98 -0.25 -7.53
N PRO A 95 5.85 -1.23 -7.23
CA PRO A 95 7.25 -0.97 -7.01
C PRO A 95 7.91 -0.44 -8.28
N ILE A 96 8.60 0.69 -8.17
CA ILE A 96 9.12 1.40 -9.35
C ILE A 96 10.05 0.55 -10.22
N PHE A 97 10.78 -0.40 -9.64
CA PHE A 97 11.72 -1.24 -10.38
C PHE A 97 11.01 -2.15 -11.39
N TYR A 98 9.73 -2.47 -11.16
CA TYR A 98 9.03 -3.51 -11.92
C TYR A 98 8.94 -3.17 -13.41
N PHE A 99 8.81 -1.88 -13.74
CA PHE A 99 8.74 -1.43 -15.13
C PHE A 99 10.11 -1.42 -15.84
N ASP A 100 11.22 -1.56 -15.10
CA ASP A 100 12.56 -1.68 -15.68
C ASP A 100 12.87 -3.12 -16.09
N ILE A 101 12.15 -4.10 -15.54
CA ILE A 101 12.32 -5.52 -15.85
C ILE A 101 11.67 -5.84 -17.19
N ASP A 102 12.39 -6.55 -18.05
CA ASP A 102 11.79 -7.09 -19.26
C ASP A 102 10.86 -8.27 -18.95
N PRO A 103 9.58 -8.25 -19.35
CA PRO A 103 8.64 -9.34 -19.05
C PRO A 103 9.08 -10.69 -19.65
N GLY A 104 9.93 -10.68 -20.69
CA GLY A 104 10.55 -11.85 -21.30
C GLY A 104 11.84 -12.33 -20.63
N TRP A 105 12.22 -11.80 -19.45
CA TRP A 105 13.50 -12.13 -18.81
C TRP A 105 13.74 -13.63 -18.59
N ARG A 106 12.67 -14.41 -18.33
CA ARG A 106 12.77 -15.86 -18.15
C ARG A 106 13.27 -16.55 -19.43
N ARG A 107 12.79 -16.11 -20.58
CA ARG A 107 13.24 -16.59 -21.88
C ARG A 107 14.72 -16.28 -22.10
N TYR A 108 15.15 -15.05 -21.80
CA TYR A 108 16.57 -14.67 -21.84
C TYR A 108 17.45 -15.51 -20.91
N TYR A 109 16.94 -15.86 -19.73
CA TYR A 109 17.62 -16.73 -18.78
C TYR A 109 17.79 -18.16 -19.33
N ILE A 110 16.71 -18.74 -19.89
CA ILE A 110 16.72 -20.10 -20.47
C ILE A 110 17.65 -20.16 -21.68
N GLU A 111 17.52 -19.20 -22.60
CA GLU A 111 18.29 -19.13 -23.84
C GLU A 111 19.73 -18.63 -23.62
N ARG A 112 20.07 -18.24 -22.38
CA ARG A 112 21.39 -17.72 -21.97
C ARG A 112 21.87 -16.54 -22.82
N HIS A 113 20.95 -15.65 -23.18
CA HIS A 113 21.29 -14.44 -23.90
C HIS A 113 20.43 -13.26 -23.48
N TRP A 114 21.03 -12.08 -23.40
CA TRP A 114 20.36 -10.82 -23.10
C TRP A 114 20.32 -9.96 -24.36
N TYR A 115 19.15 -9.84 -25.00
CA TYR A 115 18.96 -9.11 -26.26
C TYR A 115 19.95 -9.48 -27.37
N GLY A 116 20.17 -10.79 -27.58
CA GLY A 116 21.03 -11.31 -28.65
C GLY A 116 22.51 -11.44 -28.27
N TYR A 117 22.90 -11.03 -27.06
CA TYR A 117 24.26 -11.18 -26.55
C TYR A 117 24.36 -12.32 -25.53
N PRO A 118 25.40 -13.15 -25.56
CA PRO A 118 25.61 -14.19 -24.55
C PRO A 118 25.55 -13.63 -23.13
N TRP A 119 24.78 -14.30 -22.27
CA TRP A 119 24.57 -13.90 -20.88
C TRP A 119 25.06 -14.99 -19.93
N HIS A 120 26.22 -14.75 -19.32
CA HIS A 120 26.90 -15.66 -18.41
C HIS A 120 26.54 -15.38 -16.94
N TYR A 121 25.25 -15.38 -16.61
CA TYR A 121 24.77 -15.06 -15.26
C TYR A 121 25.48 -15.86 -14.16
N GLU A 122 25.67 -15.20 -13.01
CA GLU A 122 26.15 -15.84 -11.79
C GLU A 122 24.95 -16.24 -10.92
N ARG A 123 24.93 -17.48 -10.45
CA ARG A 123 24.03 -17.90 -9.36
C ARG A 123 24.56 -17.37 -8.04
N ILE A 124 23.73 -16.60 -7.36
CA ILE A 124 24.07 -15.92 -6.12
C ILE A 124 23.30 -16.61 -4.99
N PRO A 125 23.98 -17.31 -4.07
CA PRO A 125 23.31 -17.87 -2.90
C PRO A 125 22.66 -16.79 -2.05
N TYR A 126 21.48 -17.07 -1.49
CA TYR A 126 20.71 -16.12 -0.66
C TYR A 126 21.56 -15.39 0.40
N LYS A 127 22.42 -16.13 1.13
CA LYS A 127 23.29 -15.54 2.16
C LYS A 127 24.25 -14.49 1.58
N LYS A 128 24.80 -14.74 0.39
CA LYS A 128 25.69 -13.82 -0.32
C LYS A 128 24.93 -12.58 -0.77
N LEU A 129 23.71 -12.75 -1.29
CA LEU A 129 22.83 -11.63 -1.63
C LEU A 129 22.58 -10.75 -0.40
N GLN A 130 22.11 -11.33 0.71
CA GLN A 130 21.77 -10.57 1.92
C GLN A 130 22.92 -9.72 2.46
N GLN A 131 24.14 -10.26 2.42
CA GLN A 131 25.33 -9.58 2.93
C GLN A 131 25.83 -8.47 2.00
N ASN A 132 25.65 -8.61 0.69
CA ASN A 132 26.38 -7.79 -0.28
C ASN A 132 25.51 -6.87 -1.14
N TRP A 133 24.20 -7.09 -1.24
CA TRP A 133 23.34 -6.38 -2.19
C TRP A 133 23.48 -4.86 -2.10
N LYS A 134 23.56 -4.32 -0.88
CA LYS A 134 23.65 -2.87 -0.65
C LYS A 134 24.96 -2.33 -1.21
N ASN A 135 26.08 -2.96 -0.87
CA ASN A 135 27.39 -2.58 -1.38
C ASN A 135 27.47 -2.72 -2.91
N TRP A 136 26.89 -3.78 -3.48
CA TRP A 136 26.85 -3.96 -4.93
C TRP A 136 26.07 -2.84 -5.63
N GLN A 137 24.95 -2.42 -5.05
CA GLN A 137 24.16 -1.29 -5.57
C GLN A 137 24.93 0.03 -5.43
N ASP A 138 25.46 0.35 -4.25
CA ASP A 138 26.17 1.60 -3.98
C ASP A 138 27.43 1.75 -4.85
N THR A 139 28.18 0.67 -5.08
CA THR A 139 29.42 0.69 -5.86
C THR A 139 29.21 0.48 -7.36
N ARG A 140 27.96 0.30 -7.79
CA ARG A 140 27.59 -0.14 -9.14
C ARG A 140 28.34 -1.39 -9.60
N TYR A 141 28.45 -2.40 -8.73
CA TYR A 141 29.27 -3.61 -8.94
C TYR A 141 28.94 -4.35 -10.23
N TRP A 142 27.65 -4.63 -10.48
CA TRP A 142 27.24 -5.41 -11.65
C TRP A 142 27.49 -4.65 -12.95
N GLU A 143 27.21 -3.35 -12.96
CA GLU A 143 27.43 -2.47 -14.11
C GLU A 143 28.92 -2.31 -14.42
N LYS A 144 29.74 -1.99 -13.41
CA LYS A 144 31.13 -1.58 -13.61
C LYS A 144 32.14 -2.72 -13.62
N ARG A 145 31.94 -3.74 -12.77
CA ARG A 145 32.94 -4.81 -12.59
C ARG A 145 32.61 -6.07 -13.36
N ARG A 146 31.32 -6.37 -13.55
CA ARG A 146 30.87 -7.58 -14.23
C ARG A 146 30.23 -7.30 -15.59
N VAL A 147 29.89 -6.05 -15.87
CA VAL A 147 29.15 -5.64 -17.08
C VAL A 147 27.91 -6.52 -17.28
N TRP A 148 27.19 -6.76 -16.17
CA TRP A 148 26.02 -7.63 -16.08
C TRP A 148 26.24 -9.09 -16.51
N TYR A 149 27.49 -9.51 -16.71
CA TYR A 149 27.88 -10.75 -17.37
C TYR A 149 27.31 -10.92 -18.78
N VAL A 150 27.06 -9.81 -19.47
CA VAL A 150 26.58 -9.82 -20.86
C VAL A 150 27.76 -9.49 -21.77
N GLU A 151 28.11 -10.43 -22.64
CA GLU A 151 29.24 -10.27 -23.56
C GLU A 151 28.96 -9.16 -24.58
N GLY A 152 29.92 -8.25 -24.80
CA GLY A 152 29.75 -7.15 -25.74
C GLY A 152 28.64 -6.16 -25.35
N TYR A 153 28.20 -6.15 -24.09
CA TYR A 153 27.11 -5.32 -23.61
C TYR A 153 27.29 -3.84 -23.98
N ARG A 154 26.22 -3.27 -24.55
CA ARG A 154 26.10 -1.84 -24.79
C ARG A 154 24.83 -1.33 -24.09
N PRO A 155 24.95 -0.33 -23.21
CA PRO A 155 23.77 0.25 -22.58
C PRO A 155 22.87 0.87 -23.64
N ARG A 156 21.56 0.65 -23.50
CA ARG A 156 20.57 1.31 -24.33
C ARG A 156 20.48 2.81 -24.01
N PRO A 157 20.13 3.66 -24.99
CA PRO A 157 19.84 5.07 -24.75
C PRO A 157 18.78 5.26 -23.66
N LEU A 158 18.94 6.30 -22.85
CA LEU A 158 18.06 6.57 -21.71
C LEU A 158 16.62 6.81 -22.16
N GLU A 159 16.43 7.56 -23.24
CA GLU A 159 15.13 7.89 -23.82
C GLU A 159 14.36 6.63 -24.22
N TYR A 160 15.08 5.65 -24.79
CA TYR A 160 14.50 4.36 -25.15
C TYR A 160 14.09 3.56 -23.90
N LYS A 161 14.90 3.58 -22.83
CA LYS A 161 14.54 2.92 -21.56
C LYS A 161 13.29 3.55 -20.93
N GLU A 162 13.19 4.87 -20.95
CA GLU A 162 12.01 5.59 -20.43
C GLU A 162 10.75 5.30 -21.23
N GLU A 163 10.87 5.19 -22.56
CA GLU A 163 9.74 4.81 -23.42
C GLU A 163 9.26 3.38 -23.12
N LEU A 164 10.18 2.42 -23.02
CA LEU A 164 9.84 1.05 -22.62
C LEU A 164 9.17 1.02 -21.23
N ARG A 165 9.68 1.80 -20.29
CA ARG A 165 9.11 1.92 -18.95
C ARG A 165 7.65 2.40 -19.01
N ARG A 166 7.36 3.45 -19.79
CA ARG A 166 5.99 3.97 -19.99
C ARG A 166 5.07 2.93 -20.62
N GLN A 167 5.55 2.23 -21.66
CA GLN A 167 4.77 1.19 -22.33
C GLN A 167 4.40 0.06 -21.37
N ARG A 168 5.39 -0.46 -20.62
CA ARG A 168 5.17 -1.53 -19.64
C ARG A 168 4.24 -1.09 -18.50
N GLU A 169 4.32 0.16 -18.07
CA GLU A 169 3.40 0.71 -17.09
C GLU A 169 1.95 0.72 -17.62
N GLN A 170 1.73 1.16 -18.86
CA GLN A 170 0.41 1.12 -19.48
C GLN A 170 -0.12 -0.32 -19.62
N GLU A 171 0.72 -1.25 -20.07
CA GLU A 171 0.37 -2.67 -20.17
C GLU A 171 0.01 -3.27 -18.80
N TYR A 172 0.75 -2.93 -17.75
CA TYR A 172 0.46 -3.38 -16.39
C TYR A 172 -0.93 -2.97 -15.93
N TYR A 173 -1.32 -1.70 -16.11
CA TYR A 173 -2.66 -1.22 -15.73
C TYR A 173 -3.78 -1.72 -16.64
N ARG A 174 -3.46 -2.31 -17.79
CA ARG A 174 -4.44 -2.99 -18.67
C ARG A 174 -4.78 -4.40 -18.20
N LYS A 175 -3.98 -5.01 -17.32
CA LYS A 175 -4.24 -6.37 -16.82
C LYS A 175 -5.56 -6.44 -16.04
N PRO A 176 -6.46 -7.41 -16.32
CA PRO A 176 -7.76 -7.51 -15.66
C PRO A 176 -7.69 -7.55 -14.12
N GLU A 177 -6.76 -8.32 -13.57
CA GLU A 177 -6.54 -8.46 -12.13
C GLU A 177 -6.11 -7.13 -11.47
N VAL A 178 -5.28 -6.34 -12.16
CA VAL A 178 -4.85 -5.01 -11.71
C VAL A 178 -6.04 -4.04 -11.74
N GLN A 179 -6.81 -4.02 -12.83
CA GLN A 179 -8.00 -3.16 -12.93
C GLN A 179 -9.02 -3.45 -11.84
N LYS A 180 -9.29 -4.73 -11.57
CA LYS A 180 -10.19 -5.15 -10.49
C LYS A 180 -9.71 -4.64 -9.13
N HIS A 181 -8.41 -4.74 -8.85
CA HIS A 181 -7.82 -4.24 -7.61
C HIS A 181 -7.87 -2.70 -7.52
N GLU A 182 -7.59 -1.98 -8.60
CA GLU A 182 -7.69 -0.51 -8.65
C GLU A 182 -9.12 -0.03 -8.41
N GLN A 183 -10.12 -0.68 -9.02
CA GLN A 183 -11.53 -0.40 -8.77
C GLN A 183 -11.90 -0.62 -7.31
N TRP A 184 -11.48 -1.75 -6.73
CA TRP A 184 -11.70 -2.06 -5.32
C TRP A 184 -11.12 -0.98 -4.40
N LYS A 185 -9.87 -0.54 -4.63
CA LYS A 185 -9.25 0.55 -3.87
C LYS A 185 -10.03 1.86 -3.97
N ARG A 186 -10.55 2.21 -5.15
CA ARG A 186 -11.36 3.42 -5.36
C ARG A 186 -12.65 3.37 -4.54
N VAL A 187 -13.34 2.22 -4.57
CA VAL A 187 -14.59 2.01 -3.82
C VAL A 187 -14.32 2.12 -2.32
N GLN A 188 -13.28 1.47 -1.79
CA GLN A 188 -12.90 1.58 -0.39
C GLN A 188 -12.62 3.03 0.02
N LYS A 189 -11.82 3.76 -0.76
CA LYS A 189 -11.52 5.17 -0.51
C LYS A 189 -12.79 6.04 -0.49
N SER A 190 -13.75 5.79 -1.39
CA SER A 190 -15.03 6.51 -1.38
C SER A 190 -15.88 6.22 -0.16
N MET A 191 -15.91 4.96 0.31
CA MET A 191 -16.64 4.57 1.52
C MET A 191 -16.03 5.20 2.77
N GLU A 192 -14.70 5.19 2.89
CA GLU A 192 -13.98 5.84 3.99
C GLU A 192 -14.25 7.35 4.03
N MET A 193 -14.28 8.00 2.85
CA MET A 193 -14.61 9.42 2.74
C MET A 193 -16.04 9.71 3.16
N GLN A 194 -17.01 8.90 2.75
CA GLN A 194 -18.42 9.04 3.19
C GLN A 194 -18.56 8.85 4.70
N ARG A 195 -17.91 7.84 5.27
CA ARG A 195 -17.92 7.57 6.72
C ARG A 195 -17.30 8.72 7.51
N SER A 196 -16.19 9.29 7.03
CA SER A 196 -15.54 10.42 7.69
C SER A 196 -16.39 11.68 7.62
N THR A 197 -17.03 11.98 6.48
CA THR A 197 -17.99 13.07 6.36
C THR A 197 -19.18 12.88 7.31
N GLN A 198 -19.79 11.70 7.34
CA GLN A 198 -20.93 11.43 8.23
C GLN A 198 -20.54 11.57 9.72
N THR A 199 -19.35 11.10 10.10
CA THR A 199 -18.83 11.25 11.47
C THR A 199 -18.59 12.72 11.81
N GLN A 200 -18.07 13.51 10.87
CA GLN A 200 -17.89 14.96 11.06
C GLN A 200 -19.22 15.70 11.22
N THR A 201 -20.22 15.38 10.39
CA THR A 201 -21.57 15.97 10.49
C THR A 201 -22.22 15.63 11.84
N LEU A 202 -22.16 14.37 12.27
CA LEU A 202 -22.68 13.96 13.58
C LEU A 202 -21.98 14.68 14.74
N ARG A 203 -20.66 14.89 14.63
CA ARG A 203 -19.90 15.63 15.64
C ARG A 203 -20.28 17.10 15.69
N GLN A 204 -20.46 17.74 14.53
CA GLN A 204 -20.93 19.13 14.44
C GLN A 204 -22.35 19.28 15.02
N GLU A 205 -23.28 18.37 14.70
CA GLU A 205 -24.63 18.40 15.27
C GLU A 205 -24.61 18.21 16.79
N HIS A 206 -23.73 17.34 17.32
CA HIS A 206 -23.57 17.17 18.76
C HIS A 206 -22.99 18.43 19.44
N GLU A 207 -22.00 19.07 18.83
CA GLU A 207 -21.43 20.33 19.35
C GLU A 207 -22.44 21.49 19.31
N GLU A 208 -23.29 21.57 18.29
CA GLU A 208 -24.34 22.58 18.16
C GLU A 208 -25.51 22.34 19.13
N ARG A 209 -25.83 21.08 19.44
CA ARG A 209 -26.84 20.71 20.45
C ARG A 209 -26.34 20.80 21.90
N LYS A 210 -25.08 21.15 22.13
CA LYS A 210 -24.53 21.29 23.49
C LYS A 210 -25.15 22.54 24.15
N PRO A 211 -25.84 22.42 25.30
CA PRO A 211 -26.41 23.58 25.98
C PRO A 211 -25.30 24.60 26.30
N GLN A 212 -25.53 25.88 26.03
CA GLN A 212 -24.66 26.95 26.52
C GLN A 212 -24.51 26.79 28.03
N ALA A 213 -23.27 26.61 28.50
CA ALA A 213 -22.99 26.57 29.92
C ALA A 213 -23.55 27.84 30.56
N LEU A 214 -24.40 27.68 31.58
CA LEU A 214 -24.88 28.80 32.39
C LEU A 214 -23.69 29.64 32.88
N PRO A 215 -23.82 30.98 32.92
CA PRO A 215 -22.75 31.83 33.41
C PRO A 215 -22.39 31.43 34.84
N SER A 216 -21.10 31.13 35.05
CA SER A 216 -20.53 30.83 36.36
C SER A 216 -20.77 32.03 37.28
N TYR A 217 -21.59 31.84 38.31
CA TYR A 217 -21.75 32.82 39.38
C TYR A 217 -20.41 33.04 40.09
N PRO A 218 -20.07 34.28 40.49
CA PRO A 218 -18.82 34.55 41.19
C PRO A 218 -18.84 33.91 42.57
N SER A 219 -17.81 33.12 42.85
CA SER A 219 -17.55 32.53 44.16
C SER A 219 -17.40 33.64 45.22
N GLN A 220 -18.24 33.62 46.26
CA GLN A 220 -18.04 34.47 47.43
C GLN A 220 -16.73 34.09 48.17
N PRO A 221 -16.01 35.05 48.74
CA PRO A 221 -14.75 34.79 49.43
C PRO A 221 -15.01 34.07 50.75
N SER A 222 -14.50 32.85 50.87
CA SER A 222 -14.48 32.13 52.15
C SER A 222 -13.48 32.80 53.09
N HIS A 223 -13.99 33.29 54.22
CA HIS A 223 -13.24 33.80 55.34
C HIS A 223 -12.09 32.85 55.75
N GLY A 224 -10.90 33.42 55.89
CA GLY A 224 -9.71 32.71 56.31
C GLY A 224 -9.85 32.10 57.72
N LYS A 225 -9.44 30.84 57.85
CA LYS A 225 -8.93 30.31 59.10
C LYS A 225 -7.45 30.00 58.92
N ASN A 226 -6.68 30.78 59.66
CA ASN A 226 -5.25 30.76 59.80
C ASN A 226 -4.83 29.43 60.44
N GLY A 227 -4.08 28.62 59.68
CA GLY A 227 -3.51 27.35 60.14
C GLY A 227 -2.01 27.36 59.88
N LYS A 228 -1.25 28.00 60.77
CA LYS A 228 0.21 27.89 60.86
C LYS A 228 0.61 26.41 60.87
N ARG A 229 1.49 26.02 59.95
CA ARG A 229 2.36 24.85 60.14
C ARG A 229 3.74 25.20 59.64
N ASP A 230 4.66 25.16 60.58
CA ASP A 230 6.06 25.49 60.45
C ASP A 230 6.77 24.49 59.53
N THR A 231 7.50 25.01 58.55
CA THR A 231 8.49 24.24 57.80
C THR A 231 9.86 24.51 58.38
N GLU A 232 10.31 23.63 59.26
CA GLU A 232 11.72 23.53 59.64
C GLU A 232 12.44 22.67 58.59
N GLY A 233 13.15 23.35 57.69
CA GLY A 233 14.04 22.71 56.73
C GLY A 233 15.27 22.17 57.44
N ARG A 234 15.43 20.85 57.47
CA ARG A 234 16.68 20.20 57.86
C ARG A 234 17.28 19.42 56.70
N ASN A 235 18.28 20.08 56.10
CA ASN A 235 19.43 19.50 55.42
C ASN A 235 19.88 18.15 56.01
N ARG A 236 20.22 17.17 55.16
CA ARG A 236 21.59 16.58 55.08
C ARG A 236 21.68 15.37 54.15
N LYS A 237 22.74 15.44 53.34
CA LYS A 237 23.62 14.40 52.76
C LYS A 237 23.10 13.57 51.60
#